data_AF-M5CD15-F1
#
_entry.id   AF-M5CD15-F1
#
_cell.length_a   1.000
_cell.length_b   1.000
_cell.length_c   1.000
_cell.angle_alpha   90.00
_cell.angle_beta   90.00
_cell.angle_gamma   90.00
#
_symmetry.space_group_name_H-M   'P 1'
#
loop_
_entity.id
_entity.type
_entity.pdbx_description
1 polymer ?
#
loop_
_entity_poly.entity_id
_entity_poly.type
_entity_poly.pdbx_seq_one_letter_code
_entity_poly.pdbx_strand_id
1 'polypeptide(L)'
;MRLGSSRLMARLSNPAVETWKKAFTTPATFPDTAASRVEIIHRPVSPVASYGKVLGDRTTLYKYLNPNVAAVLAPDCAVRVVDLVSGSIVFDSGALPAPCVAPKVAFVENWLVYAHEVGGNSTDKGTKIVSVELYEGAGKDDKTNSVESSSFSEKSIKVHAIQQSFLFPYPIVALGTTSTKFGISSKGLLLATSKSQIYHLHRRVLDPRRPLQKPTAQDQEEMLFQYEPVLPPDTRRIVTHKNQVLGTTHIIAASTLLESTSCVLAYGLDLFHTRVTPSGTFDLLGAGFNKLQLLLTIVGLSVAIVVETEPFSNGPDVERHAQAAISRIRAFTLDETNHAVNLSGLRYILELSPSTSSFTAFASPTLVEGSIRLSITVKDSGKTSLFIYEYGYLCFRIMTVALGACLLKNDYQLNMATICMKEKTMADLSDVETFSTFVDMAVEEGVDHAPGLGKEGYNCLIGWSQCSRRGYVEEIASGTHTGNLLVILWDDRELFLKTMASLVSHCLSSVVYLLWRFVVYRRFVKSECL
;
A
#
# COMPACT_ATOMS: atom_id res chain seq x y z
N MET A 1 64.14 -23.17 14.56
CA MET A 1 64.06 -22.19 13.45
C MET A 1 63.06 -21.11 13.82
N ARG A 2 63.58 -19.94 14.24
CA ARG A 2 62.84 -18.67 14.34
C ARG A 2 62.88 -17.99 12.98
N LEU A 3 61.81 -17.30 12.60
CA LEU A 3 61.69 -16.12 11.71
C LEU A 3 60.18 -15.77 11.75
N GLY A 4 59.68 -14.62 12.20
CA GLY A 4 60.25 -13.29 12.30
C GLY A 4 59.61 -12.39 11.24
N SER A 5 58.52 -11.68 11.59
CA SER A 5 58.14 -10.42 10.92
C SER A 5 57.03 -9.69 11.69
N SER A 6 57.44 -9.03 12.77
CA SER A 6 56.83 -7.77 13.21
C SER A 6 57.48 -6.65 12.40
N ARG A 7 56.74 -5.95 11.53
CA ARG A 7 56.99 -4.57 11.04
C ARG A 7 56.11 -4.30 9.80
N LEU A 8 54.88 -3.83 10.03
CA LEU A 8 54.11 -3.05 9.04
C LEU A 8 53.05 -2.19 9.76
N MET A 9 53.48 -1.51 10.82
CA MET A 9 52.76 -0.41 11.46
C MET A 9 53.70 0.80 11.50
N ALA A 10 53.94 1.39 10.33
CA ALA A 10 54.65 2.64 10.22
C ALA A 10 54.07 3.48 9.07
N ARG A 11 53.40 4.57 9.49
CA ARG A 11 53.31 5.86 8.79
C ARG A 11 52.59 5.89 7.45
N LEU A 12 51.27 6.03 7.51
CA LEU A 12 50.57 6.96 6.64
C LEU A 12 49.97 8.05 7.54
N SER A 13 50.69 9.16 7.67
CA SER A 13 50.17 10.40 8.24
C SER A 13 49.02 10.86 7.35
N ASN A 14 47.80 10.54 7.76
CA ASN A 14 46.61 11.00 7.06
C ASN A 14 46.57 12.54 7.15
N PRO A 15 46.57 13.27 6.01
CA PRO A 15 46.49 14.74 6.03
C PRO A 15 45.27 15.25 6.81
N ALA A 16 44.19 14.46 6.94
CA ALA A 16 43.05 14.80 7.79
C ALA A 16 43.44 14.93 9.29
N VAL A 17 44.35 14.09 9.79
CA VAL A 17 44.82 14.11 11.19
C VAL A 17 45.76 15.29 11.43
N GLU A 18 46.59 15.66 10.46
CA GLU A 18 47.42 16.86 10.54
C GLU A 18 46.60 18.16 10.42
N THR A 19 45.55 18.15 9.60
CA THR A 19 44.63 19.28 9.46
C THR A 19 43.80 19.48 10.73
N TRP A 20 43.36 18.39 11.35
CA TRP A 20 42.74 18.39 12.69
C TRP A 20 43.66 18.99 13.76
N LYS A 21 44.96 18.65 13.75
CA LYS A 21 45.92 19.22 14.71
C LYS A 21 46.18 20.72 14.49
N LYS A 22 46.14 21.20 13.24
CA LYS A 22 46.34 22.62 12.90
C LYS A 22 45.09 23.50 13.11
N ALA A 23 43.89 22.94 13.06
CA ALA A 23 42.65 23.69 13.31
C ALA A 23 42.52 24.16 14.77
N PHE A 24 43.23 23.52 15.72
CA PHE A 24 43.22 23.86 17.15
C PHE A 24 44.47 24.62 17.64
N THR A 25 45.31 25.17 16.74
CA THR A 25 46.53 25.91 17.14
C THR A 25 46.36 27.42 17.37
N THR A 26 45.14 27.94 17.49
CA THR A 26 44.94 29.22 18.18
C THR A 26 44.78 28.92 19.68
N PRO A 27 45.67 29.43 20.56
CA PRO A 27 45.62 29.13 21.97
C PRO A 27 44.44 29.90 22.61
N ALA A 28 43.23 29.34 22.51
CA ALA A 28 42.24 29.55 23.54
C ALA A 28 42.68 28.69 24.72
N THR A 29 43.35 29.29 25.70
CA THR A 29 43.60 28.66 27.00
C THR A 29 42.27 28.25 27.60
N PHE A 30 41.89 26.99 27.42
CA PHE A 30 40.90 26.35 28.26
C PHE A 30 41.52 26.24 29.66
N PRO A 31 40.84 26.74 30.71
CA PRO A 31 41.37 26.61 32.06
C PRO A 31 41.43 25.12 32.42
N ASP A 32 42.66 24.60 32.56
CA ASP A 32 43.01 23.24 32.97
C ASP A 32 42.68 22.93 34.46
N THR A 33 41.65 23.59 35.00
CA THR A 33 41.20 23.36 36.37
C THR A 33 39.87 22.61 36.36
N ALA A 34 39.98 21.31 36.62
CA ALA A 34 38.92 20.31 36.85
C ALA A 34 38.20 19.77 35.60
N ALA A 35 38.69 18.63 35.10
CA ALA A 35 37.89 17.52 34.57
C ALA A 35 36.61 17.90 33.79
N SER A 36 36.72 18.74 32.76
CA SER A 36 35.61 19.18 31.93
C SER A 36 35.20 18.09 30.95
N ARG A 37 34.41 17.13 31.43
CA ARG A 37 33.90 16.01 30.64
C ARG A 37 32.90 16.53 29.58
N VAL A 38 33.38 16.70 28.35
CA VAL A 38 32.52 16.88 27.17
C VAL A 38 31.79 15.57 26.92
N GLU A 39 30.45 15.58 26.96
CA GLU A 39 29.62 14.42 26.65
C GLU A 39 29.00 14.56 25.27
N ILE A 40 29.12 13.53 24.43
CA ILE A 40 28.59 13.51 23.07
C ILE A 40 27.42 12.53 23.03
N ILE A 41 26.23 13.04 22.70
CA ILE A 41 25.02 12.26 22.47
C ILE A 41 24.78 12.16 20.97
N HIS A 42 25.04 10.96 20.43
CA HIS A 42 24.75 10.67 19.03
C HIS A 42 23.24 10.59 18.77
N ARG A 43 22.82 11.14 17.64
CA ARG A 43 21.46 10.95 17.16
C ARG A 43 21.28 9.50 16.67
N PRO A 44 20.27 8.75 17.12
CA PRO A 44 20.03 7.40 16.66
C PRO A 44 19.63 7.44 15.18
N VAL A 45 20.25 6.56 14.38
CA VAL A 45 19.88 6.37 12.97
C VAL A 45 18.56 5.60 12.93
N SER A 46 17.47 6.31 12.69
CA SER A 46 16.13 5.73 12.56
C SER A 46 15.50 6.12 11.23
N PRO A 47 14.65 5.26 10.64
CA PRO A 47 13.92 5.63 9.43
C PRO A 47 13.03 6.84 9.69
N VAL A 48 12.95 7.71 8.68
CA VAL A 48 12.18 8.96 8.69
C VAL A 48 11.09 8.85 7.64
N ALA A 49 9.83 8.82 8.08
CA ALA A 49 8.70 8.69 7.17
C ALA A 49 8.37 9.98 6.40
N SER A 50 8.63 11.15 7.01
CA SER A 50 8.41 12.45 6.37
C SER A 50 9.60 13.38 6.54
N TYR A 51 10.08 13.93 5.43
CA TYR A 51 11.18 14.89 5.33
C TYR A 51 10.74 16.34 5.61
N GLY A 52 9.44 16.61 5.69
CA GLY A 52 8.92 17.95 5.92
C GLY A 52 7.64 17.94 6.75
N LYS A 53 7.26 19.11 7.25
CA LYS A 53 6.01 19.35 7.95
C LYS A 53 5.22 20.38 7.16
N VAL A 54 4.04 19.98 6.67
CA VAL A 54 3.13 20.85 5.94
C VAL A 54 2.43 21.75 6.95
N LEU A 55 2.45 23.05 6.70
CA LEU A 55 1.81 24.08 7.52
C LEU A 55 0.35 24.32 7.06
N GLY A 56 -0.44 25.01 7.87
CA GLY A 56 -1.83 25.35 7.52
C GLY A 56 -1.95 26.20 6.25
N ASP A 57 -0.94 27.01 5.93
CA ASP A 57 -0.85 27.76 4.68
C ASP A 57 -0.37 26.93 3.47
N ARG A 58 -0.24 25.60 3.63
CA ARG A 58 0.28 24.62 2.65
C ARG A 58 1.76 24.76 2.29
N THR A 59 2.47 25.68 2.91
CA THR A 59 3.94 25.72 2.82
C THR A 59 4.55 24.59 3.65
N THR A 60 5.80 24.23 3.37
CA THR A 60 6.47 23.10 4.03
C THR A 60 7.71 23.58 4.78
N LEU A 61 7.81 23.22 6.06
CA LEU A 61 9.08 23.27 6.78
C LEU A 61 9.83 21.96 6.57
N TYR A 62 10.96 22.02 5.87
CA TYR A 62 11.82 20.85 5.65
C TYR A 62 12.63 20.55 6.91
N LYS A 63 12.61 19.30 7.37
CA LYS A 63 13.31 18.88 8.59
C LYS A 63 14.82 18.85 8.35
N TYR A 64 15.60 19.38 9.28
CA TYR A 64 17.05 19.25 9.23
C TYR A 64 17.49 17.85 9.69
N LEU A 65 18.05 17.06 8.78
CA LEU A 65 18.27 15.62 8.92
C LEU A 65 19.72 15.18 8.61
N ASN A 66 20.70 16.10 8.61
CA ASN A 66 22.12 15.77 8.41
C ASN A 66 22.60 14.64 9.35
N PRO A 67 23.04 13.46 8.83
CA PRO A 67 23.39 12.29 9.64
C PRO A 67 24.62 12.49 10.54
N ASN A 68 25.46 13.48 10.24
CA ASN A 68 26.75 13.70 10.90
C ASN A 68 26.64 14.55 12.18
N VAL A 69 25.43 14.96 12.57
CA VAL A 69 25.23 15.83 13.72
C VAL A 69 25.04 15.05 15.02
N ALA A 70 25.61 15.59 16.10
CA ALA A 70 25.43 15.09 17.45
C ALA A 70 25.19 16.24 18.43
N ALA A 71 24.51 15.96 19.54
CA ALA A 71 24.40 16.90 20.63
C ALA A 71 25.63 16.78 21.53
N VAL A 72 26.23 17.90 21.90
CA VAL A 72 27.43 18.01 22.72
C VAL A 72 27.09 18.82 23.96
N LEU A 73 27.33 18.21 25.13
CA LEU A 73 27.28 18.90 26.41
C LEU A 73 28.63 19.51 26.67
N ALA A 74 28.66 20.84 26.68
CA ALA A 74 29.88 21.58 26.84
C ALA A 74 30.15 21.93 28.32
N PRO A 75 31.41 22.24 28.67
CA PRO A 75 31.81 22.52 30.05
C PRO A 75 31.12 23.73 30.69
N ASP A 76 30.64 24.66 29.85
CA ASP A 76 29.84 25.83 30.23
C ASP A 76 28.34 25.49 30.46
N CYS A 77 28.01 24.20 30.61
CA CYS A 77 26.66 23.67 30.71
C CYS A 77 25.75 24.01 29.52
N ALA A 78 26.31 24.39 28.37
CA ALA A 78 25.55 24.61 27.15
C ALA A 78 25.27 23.27 26.43
N VAL A 79 24.09 23.19 25.80
CA VAL A 79 23.71 22.12 24.88
C VAL A 79 23.90 22.63 23.47
N ARG A 80 24.86 22.05 22.75
CA ARG A 80 25.17 22.42 21.35
C ARG A 80 24.88 21.26 20.41
N VAL A 81 24.32 21.53 19.25
CA VAL A 81 24.28 20.56 18.14
C VAL A 81 25.41 20.90 17.21
N VAL A 82 26.31 19.94 16.97
CA VAL A 82 27.53 20.15 16.20
C VAL A 82 27.57 19.12 15.07
N ASP A 83 27.95 19.57 13.87
CA ASP A 83 28.33 18.66 12.79
C ASP A 83 29.72 18.09 13.08
N LEU A 84 29.80 16.77 13.28
CA LEU A 84 31.03 16.09 13.67
C LEU A 84 32.09 16.05 12.55
N VAL A 85 31.72 16.35 11.30
CA VAL A 85 32.64 16.35 10.16
C VAL A 85 33.27 17.73 9.97
N SER A 86 32.45 18.79 9.95
CA SER A 86 32.93 20.17 9.72
C SER A 86 33.30 20.90 11.01
N GLY A 87 32.79 20.47 12.17
CA GLY A 87 32.91 21.16 13.44
C GLY A 87 31.99 22.38 13.59
N SER A 88 31.10 22.63 12.63
CA SER A 88 30.18 23.78 12.69
C SER A 88 29.09 23.56 13.74
N ILE A 89 28.82 24.59 14.55
CA ILE A 89 27.71 24.60 15.50
C ILE A 89 26.42 24.93 14.75
N VAL A 90 25.47 23.99 14.77
CA VAL A 90 24.15 24.11 14.14
C VAL A 90 23.15 24.79 15.08
N PHE A 91 23.24 24.49 16.37
CA PHE A 91 22.39 25.05 17.41
C PHE A 91 23.21 25.22 18.69
N ASP A 92 23.00 26.32 19.41
CA ASP A 92 23.60 26.60 20.71
C ASP A 92 22.51 27.10 21.66
N SER A 93 22.32 26.43 22.80
CA SER A 93 21.41 26.89 23.85
C SER A 93 21.90 28.14 24.59
N GLY A 94 23.20 28.46 24.48
CA GLY A 94 23.91 29.32 25.41
C GLY A 94 24.14 28.63 26.77
N ALA A 95 24.89 29.30 27.64
CA ALA A 95 25.15 28.81 29.00
C ALA A 95 23.85 28.70 29.79
N LEU A 96 23.55 27.49 30.31
CA LEU A 96 22.34 27.27 31.08
C LEU A 96 22.42 27.93 32.46
N PRO A 97 21.28 28.38 33.03
CA PRO A 97 21.24 28.98 34.37
C PRO A 97 21.77 28.03 35.45
N ALA A 98 22.35 28.59 36.51
CA ALA A 98 22.80 27.81 37.66
C ALA A 98 21.63 27.08 38.36
N PRO A 99 21.86 25.87 38.95
CA PRO A 99 23.14 25.17 39.07
C PRO A 99 23.57 24.49 37.77
N CYS A 100 24.87 24.53 37.48
CA CYS A 100 25.48 23.90 36.30
C CYS A 100 25.61 22.39 36.52
N VAL A 101 24.46 21.70 36.53
CA VAL A 101 24.35 20.23 36.52
C VAL A 101 24.18 19.78 35.08
N ALA A 102 24.86 18.70 34.68
CA ALA A 102 24.79 18.17 33.33
C ALA A 102 23.32 17.89 32.92
N PRO A 103 22.81 18.57 31.87
CA PRO A 103 21.43 18.42 31.44
C PRO A 103 21.21 17.03 30.83
N LYS A 104 19.98 16.51 30.95
CA LYS A 104 19.59 15.26 30.29
C LYS A 104 19.13 15.58 28.88
N VAL A 105 19.66 14.87 27.90
CA VAL A 105 19.39 15.16 26.48
C VAL A 105 18.86 13.93 25.77
N ALA A 106 17.87 14.15 24.90
CA ALA A 106 17.37 13.19 23.96
C ALA A 106 17.32 13.86 22.57
N PHE A 107 17.92 13.24 21.57
CA PHE A 107 17.96 13.79 20.22
C PHE A 107 17.52 12.73 19.22
N VAL A 108 16.46 13.00 18.45
CA VAL A 108 15.90 12.07 17.46
C VAL A 108 15.37 12.83 16.24
N GLU A 109 15.65 12.34 15.03
CA GLU A 109 15.31 13.06 13.78
C GLU A 109 15.78 14.53 13.80
N ASN A 110 14.84 15.46 13.70
CA ASN A 110 15.06 16.91 13.74
C ASN A 110 14.70 17.51 15.10
N TRP A 111 14.47 16.68 16.11
CA TRP A 111 13.88 17.05 17.38
C TRP A 111 14.85 16.77 18.53
N LEU A 112 15.35 17.85 19.14
CA LEU A 112 16.20 17.84 20.31
C LEU A 112 15.36 18.22 21.53
N VAL A 113 15.47 17.43 22.59
CA VAL A 113 14.89 17.75 23.88
C VAL A 113 15.99 17.70 24.92
N TYR A 114 16.08 18.73 25.75
CA TYR A 114 16.95 18.70 26.91
C TYR A 114 16.22 19.17 28.16
N ALA A 115 16.59 18.56 29.29
CA ALA A 115 16.05 18.87 30.60
C ALA A 115 17.18 19.35 31.51
N HIS A 116 16.94 20.46 32.19
CA HIS A 116 17.87 21.01 33.17
C HIS A 116 17.11 21.54 34.39
N GLU A 117 17.80 21.54 35.53
CA GLU A 117 17.28 22.13 36.76
C GLU A 117 17.65 23.62 36.79
N VAL A 118 16.71 24.46 37.19
CA VAL A 118 16.98 25.86 37.51
C VAL A 118 16.85 26.05 39.01
N GLY A 119 17.94 26.52 39.64
CA GLY A 119 18.00 26.79 41.07
C GLY A 119 18.46 28.22 41.38
N GLY A 120 18.73 28.49 42.66
CA GLY A 120 19.22 29.79 43.15
C GLY A 120 18.12 30.79 43.53
N ASN A 121 18.45 32.08 43.70
CA ASN A 121 17.48 33.16 44.00
C ASN A 121 16.67 33.62 42.78
N SER A 122 16.58 32.79 41.74
CA SER A 122 15.73 33.04 40.57
C SER A 122 14.26 32.80 40.94
N THR A 123 13.37 33.57 40.32
CA THR A 123 11.90 33.40 40.46
C THR A 123 11.37 32.14 39.78
N ASP A 124 12.21 31.48 38.98
CA ASP A 124 11.89 30.37 38.07
C ASP A 124 12.52 29.03 38.53
N LYS A 125 12.35 28.69 39.79
CA LYS A 125 12.86 27.41 40.34
C LYS A 125 12.11 26.22 39.76
N GLY A 126 12.85 25.17 39.42
CA GLY A 126 12.29 23.87 39.06
C GLY A 126 12.90 23.27 37.79
N THR A 127 12.34 22.14 37.37
CA THR A 127 12.81 21.40 36.21
C THR A 127 12.26 22.02 34.93
N LYS A 128 13.15 22.49 34.06
CA LYS A 128 12.81 22.99 32.73
C LYS A 128 13.11 21.94 31.68
N ILE A 129 12.13 21.64 30.83
CA ILE A 129 12.26 20.83 29.63
C ILE A 129 12.22 21.79 28.44
N VAL A 130 13.28 21.83 27.65
CA VAL A 130 13.33 22.63 26.43
C VAL A 130 13.23 21.70 25.23
N SER A 131 12.30 22.01 24.34
CA SER A 131 12.07 21.31 23.09
C SER A 131 12.53 22.19 21.95
N VAL A 132 13.37 21.64 21.07
CA VAL A 132 13.97 22.34 19.93
C VAL A 132 13.71 21.51 18.67
N GLU A 133 13.12 22.13 17.65
CA GLU A 133 13.00 21.55 16.32
C GLU A 133 13.89 22.30 15.33
N LEU A 134 14.68 21.55 14.58
CA LEU A 134 15.62 22.05 13.58
C LEU A 134 15.03 21.88 12.17
N TYR A 135 15.02 22.96 11.39
CA TYR A 135 14.51 22.99 10.02
C TYR A 135 15.59 23.49 9.05
N GLU A 136 15.52 23.04 7.80
CA GLU A 136 16.43 23.45 6.73
C GLU A 136 16.20 24.90 6.32
N GLY A 137 17.27 25.56 5.89
CA GLY A 137 17.18 26.84 5.22
C GLY A 137 16.84 28.00 6.16
N ALA A 138 16.32 29.08 5.57
CA ALA A 138 15.92 30.29 6.28
C ALA A 138 14.47 30.26 6.79
N GLY A 139 13.65 29.27 6.37
CA GLY A 139 12.25 29.20 6.77
C GLY A 139 11.38 28.28 5.91
N LYS A 140 10.19 28.75 5.57
CA LYS A 140 9.18 28.00 4.81
C LYS A 140 9.61 27.78 3.36
N ASP A 141 9.34 26.58 2.84
CA ASP A 141 9.65 26.14 1.47
C ASP A 141 11.11 26.28 1.02
N ASP A 142 12.04 26.40 1.97
CA ASP A 142 13.48 26.44 1.68
C ASP A 142 14.11 25.06 1.95
N LYS A 143 14.37 24.32 0.87
CA LYS A 143 14.96 22.97 0.94
C LYS A 143 16.45 23.02 0.64
N THR A 144 17.27 22.62 1.60
CA THR A 144 18.74 22.55 1.46
C THR A 144 19.26 21.13 1.24
N ASN A 145 18.38 20.12 1.30
CA ASN A 145 18.69 18.68 1.16
C ASN A 145 19.77 18.22 2.17
N SER A 146 19.55 18.48 3.45
CA SER A 146 20.52 18.24 4.53
C SER A 146 21.00 16.78 4.67
N VAL A 147 20.25 15.82 4.13
CA VAL A 147 20.61 14.39 4.16
C VAL A 147 21.74 14.06 3.17
N GLU A 148 21.73 14.71 2.01
CA GLU A 148 22.66 14.43 0.90
C GLU A 148 23.72 15.53 0.74
N SER A 149 23.54 16.66 1.41
CA SER A 149 24.47 17.77 1.32
C SER A 149 25.77 17.47 2.06
N SER A 150 26.87 17.96 1.50
CA SER A 150 28.18 17.88 2.16
C SER A 150 28.18 18.75 3.42
N SER A 151 28.72 18.22 4.52
CA SER A 151 28.96 18.96 5.77
C SER A 151 29.78 20.24 5.58
N PHE A 152 30.56 20.35 4.50
CA PHE A 152 31.37 21.54 4.17
C PHE A 152 30.65 22.55 3.27
N SER A 153 29.41 22.26 2.84
CA SER A 153 28.62 23.20 2.05
C SER A 153 28.06 24.31 2.93
N GLU A 154 28.07 25.54 2.43
CA GLU A 154 27.39 26.68 3.09
C GLU A 154 25.90 26.41 3.37
N LYS A 155 25.27 25.54 2.57
CA LYS A 155 23.87 25.13 2.75
C LYS A 155 23.65 24.30 4.01
N SER A 156 24.66 23.59 4.51
CA SER A 156 24.56 22.72 5.70
C SER A 156 24.41 23.53 7.00
N ILE A 157 24.89 24.78 7.01
CA ILE A 157 24.89 25.68 8.17
C ILE A 157 23.58 26.48 8.25
N LYS A 158 22.85 26.61 7.14
CA LYS A 158 21.56 27.32 7.11
C LYS A 158 20.48 26.46 7.76
N VAL A 159 20.26 26.70 9.05
CA VAL A 159 19.29 25.98 9.88
C VAL A 159 18.40 26.97 10.63
N HIS A 160 17.10 26.77 10.52
CA HIS A 160 16.08 27.50 11.27
C HIS A 160 15.65 26.68 12.49
N ALA A 161 16.09 27.09 13.68
CA ALA A 161 15.74 26.44 14.94
C ALA A 161 14.53 27.10 15.60
N ILE A 162 13.54 26.31 15.99
CA ILE A 162 12.38 26.76 16.79
C ILE A 162 12.47 26.08 18.15
N GLN A 163 12.42 26.87 19.21
CA GLN A 163 12.53 26.36 20.58
C GLN A 163 11.43 26.88 21.48
N GLN A 164 11.01 26.04 22.43
CA GLN A 164 10.08 26.41 23.48
C GLN A 164 10.41 25.64 24.76
N SER A 165 10.29 26.31 25.90
CA SER A 165 10.55 25.72 27.22
C SER A 165 9.25 25.32 27.89
N PHE A 166 9.31 24.33 28.77
CA PHE A 166 8.20 23.82 29.56
C PHE A 166 8.67 23.55 30.98
N LEU A 167 7.80 23.71 31.96
CA LEU A 167 8.03 23.42 33.37
C LEU A 167 7.45 22.04 33.69
N PHE A 168 8.25 21.22 34.36
CA PHE A 168 7.82 19.92 34.86
C PHE A 168 8.02 19.87 36.38
N PRO A 169 7.06 19.30 37.15
CA PRO A 169 7.08 19.42 38.61
C PRO A 169 8.10 18.51 39.31
N TYR A 170 8.73 17.57 38.60
CA TYR A 170 9.64 16.59 39.18
C TYR A 170 11.00 16.59 38.49
N PRO A 171 12.10 16.45 39.25
CA PRO A 171 13.42 16.30 38.67
C PRO A 171 13.53 15.13 37.70
N ILE A 172 14.21 15.37 36.58
CA ILE A 172 14.39 14.39 35.50
C ILE A 172 15.74 13.71 35.65
N VAL A 173 15.71 12.38 35.72
CA VAL A 173 16.91 11.56 35.93
C VAL A 173 17.46 11.03 34.60
N ALA A 174 16.58 10.61 33.70
CA ALA A 174 16.95 10.09 32.38
C ALA A 174 15.88 10.42 31.33
N LEU A 175 16.34 10.60 30.09
CA LEU A 175 15.47 10.77 28.92
C LEU A 175 15.75 9.66 27.90
N GLY A 176 14.71 9.30 27.16
CA GLY A 176 14.79 8.42 25.99
C GLY A 176 13.70 8.76 24.99
N THR A 177 13.78 8.24 23.78
CA THR A 177 12.78 8.46 22.73
C THR A 177 12.30 7.14 22.18
N THR A 178 11.02 7.06 21.82
CA THR A 178 10.47 5.85 21.19
C THR A 178 11.01 5.67 19.77
N SER A 179 11.13 4.41 19.34
CA SER A 179 11.61 4.03 18.01
C SER A 179 10.67 2.98 17.40
N THR A 180 10.28 3.18 16.14
CA THR A 180 9.36 2.32 15.38
C THR A 180 9.99 1.92 14.05
N LYS A 181 9.43 0.91 13.39
CA LYS A 181 10.06 0.19 12.27
C LYS A 181 10.30 1.06 11.04
N PHE A 182 9.37 1.96 10.72
CA PHE A 182 9.38 2.85 9.57
C PHE A 182 9.38 4.33 9.97
N GLY A 183 9.25 4.65 11.26
CA GLY A 183 9.21 6.02 11.76
C GLY A 183 7.96 6.80 11.35
N ILE A 184 6.86 6.09 11.06
CA ILE A 184 5.54 6.64 10.72
C ILE A 184 4.80 7.04 11.99
N SER A 185 4.83 6.18 13.02
CA SER A 185 4.23 6.51 14.32
C SER A 185 4.90 7.76 14.91
N SER A 186 4.10 8.61 15.57
CA SER A 186 4.62 9.83 16.20
C SER A 186 5.68 9.48 17.24
N LYS A 187 6.81 10.19 17.25
CA LYS A 187 7.83 9.99 18.29
C LYS A 187 7.26 10.39 19.66
N GLY A 188 7.63 9.66 20.69
CA GLY A 188 7.30 9.94 22.09
C GLY A 188 8.57 10.13 22.92
N LEU A 189 8.51 11.03 23.89
CA LEU A 189 9.56 11.21 24.89
C LEU A 189 9.26 10.33 26.09
N LEU A 190 10.27 9.55 26.50
CA LEU A 190 10.27 8.76 27.72
C LEU A 190 11.08 9.52 28.77
N LEU A 191 10.46 9.81 29.91
CA LEU A 191 11.02 10.67 30.93
C LEU A 191 10.99 9.95 32.27
N ALA A 192 12.17 9.60 32.80
CA ALA A 192 12.32 9.06 34.14
C ALA A 192 12.46 10.19 35.16
N THR A 193 11.65 10.12 36.21
CA THR A 193 11.65 11.11 37.30
C THR A 193 12.35 10.60 38.54
N SER A 194 12.72 11.50 39.44
CA SER A 194 13.24 11.16 40.77
C SER A 194 12.26 10.36 41.64
N LYS A 195 10.96 10.36 41.29
CA LYS A 195 9.93 9.52 41.92
C LYS A 195 9.94 8.07 41.46
N SER A 196 10.97 7.64 40.73
CA SER A 196 11.07 6.26 40.19
C SER A 196 9.89 5.88 39.28
N GLN A 197 9.36 6.89 38.58
CA GLN A 197 8.27 6.77 37.62
C GLN A 197 8.75 7.22 36.23
N ILE A 198 8.33 6.47 35.21
CA ILE A 198 8.62 6.76 33.80
C ILE A 198 7.35 7.24 33.11
N TYR A 199 7.39 8.46 32.59
CA TYR A 199 6.32 9.06 31.81
C TYR A 199 6.56 8.87 30.33
N HIS A 200 5.48 8.63 29.57
CA HIS A 200 5.49 8.66 28.11
C HIS A 200 4.70 9.87 27.62
N LEU A 201 5.42 10.86 27.08
CA LEU A 201 4.85 12.10 26.57
C LEU A 201 4.85 12.08 25.03
N HIS A 202 3.68 12.32 24.45
CA HIS A 202 3.55 12.45 22.99
C HIS A 202 4.26 13.71 22.49
N ARG A 203 5.00 13.64 21.36
CA ARG A 203 5.71 14.80 20.77
C ARG A 203 4.85 16.05 20.64
N ARG A 204 3.58 15.91 20.23
CA ARG A 204 2.62 17.02 20.11
C ARG A 204 2.49 17.89 21.38
N VAL A 205 2.70 17.33 22.57
CA VAL A 205 2.67 18.12 23.82
C VAL A 205 3.90 19.01 23.97
N LEU A 206 5.02 18.58 23.41
CA LEU A 206 6.30 19.27 23.41
C LEU A 206 6.60 19.93 22.06
N ASP A 207 5.58 20.21 21.24
CA ASP A 207 5.79 20.91 19.96
C ASP A 207 6.13 22.39 20.26
N PRO A 208 7.30 22.90 19.85
CA PRO A 208 7.74 24.26 20.16
C PRO A 208 7.03 25.33 19.32
N ARG A 209 6.14 24.93 18.41
CA ARG A 209 5.32 25.85 17.60
C ARG A 209 3.95 26.09 18.22
N ARG A 210 3.68 25.59 19.43
CA ARG A 210 2.40 25.80 20.11
C ARG A 210 2.20 27.31 20.34
N PRO A 211 1.10 27.91 19.85
CA PRO A 211 0.89 29.35 19.94
C PRO A 211 0.66 29.78 21.38
N LEU A 212 1.24 30.92 21.78
CA LEU A 212 1.03 31.52 23.12
C LEU A 212 -0.42 31.99 23.31
N GLN A 213 -1.03 32.46 22.22
CA GLN A 213 -2.41 32.94 22.19
C GLN A 213 -3.36 31.82 21.74
N LYS A 214 -4.67 32.13 21.70
CA LYS A 214 -5.68 31.22 21.19
C LYS A 214 -5.31 30.77 19.75
N PRO A 215 -5.33 29.46 19.44
CA PRO A 215 -4.92 28.95 18.13
C PRO A 215 -5.71 29.59 16.99
N THR A 216 -5.00 30.05 15.95
CA THR A 216 -5.59 30.55 14.70
C THR A 216 -6.18 29.41 13.87
N ALA A 217 -6.90 29.72 12.78
CA ALA A 217 -7.44 28.69 11.88
C ALA A 217 -6.32 27.82 11.28
N GLN A 218 -5.18 28.43 10.91
CA GLN A 218 -4.01 27.73 10.38
C GLN A 218 -3.38 26.81 11.44
N ASP A 219 -3.27 27.28 12.69
CA ASP A 219 -2.78 26.45 13.80
C ASP A 219 -3.69 25.24 14.04
N GLN A 220 -5.01 25.44 13.94
CA GLN A 220 -6.00 24.37 14.13
C GLN A 220 -5.97 23.34 13.00
N GLU A 221 -5.72 23.76 11.75
CA GLU A 221 -5.49 22.84 10.63
C GLU A 221 -4.27 21.94 10.86
N GLU A 222 -3.20 22.48 11.47
CA GLU A 222 -2.04 21.71 11.91
C GLU A 222 -2.28 20.90 13.20
N MET A 223 -3.49 20.99 13.76
CA MET A 223 -3.88 20.38 15.03
C MET A 223 -2.98 20.82 16.21
N LEU A 224 -2.48 22.05 16.15
CA LEU A 224 -1.79 22.72 17.26
C LEU A 224 -2.80 23.21 18.28
N PHE A 225 -2.38 23.21 19.54
CA PHE A 225 -3.17 23.70 20.66
C PHE A 225 -2.36 24.69 21.47
N GLN A 226 -3.07 25.56 22.19
CA GLN A 226 -2.46 26.66 22.93
C GLN A 226 -1.33 26.17 23.81
N TYR A 227 -0.22 26.91 23.80
CA TYR A 227 0.92 26.65 24.67
C TYR A 227 0.52 26.80 26.14
N GLU A 228 0.91 25.79 26.91
CA GLU A 228 0.76 25.78 28.35
C GLU A 228 2.16 25.51 28.93
N PRO A 229 2.73 26.47 29.68
CA PRO A 229 4.11 26.38 30.15
C PRO A 229 4.30 25.25 31.15
N VAL A 230 3.29 24.93 31.96
CA VAL A 230 3.37 23.86 32.96
C VAL A 230 2.82 22.58 32.36
N LEU A 231 3.62 21.52 32.36
CA LEU A 231 3.19 20.20 31.92
C LEU A 231 2.56 19.46 33.11
N PRO A 232 1.24 19.20 33.10
CA PRO A 232 0.59 18.52 34.19
C PRO A 232 1.09 17.06 34.27
N PRO A 233 1.43 16.55 35.47
CA PRO A 233 1.85 15.17 35.65
C PRO A 233 0.64 14.23 35.57
N ASP A 234 0.26 13.86 34.35
CA ASP A 234 -0.85 12.94 34.09
C ASP A 234 -0.48 11.50 34.45
N THR A 235 -1.19 10.93 35.43
CA THR A 235 -0.96 9.56 35.91
C THR A 235 -1.27 8.51 34.86
N ARG A 236 -2.13 8.80 33.87
CA ARG A 236 -2.45 7.89 32.77
C ARG A 236 -1.28 7.68 31.80
N ARG A 237 -0.29 8.57 31.86
CA ARG A 237 0.92 8.52 31.01
C ARG A 237 2.10 7.82 31.67
N ILE A 238 1.93 7.36 32.92
CA ILE A 238 2.96 6.63 33.65
C ILE A 238 3.02 5.20 33.11
N VAL A 239 4.13 4.86 32.48
CA VAL A 239 4.36 3.52 31.92
C VAL A 239 4.60 2.51 33.03
N THR A 240 5.29 2.93 34.09
CA THR A 240 5.62 2.16 35.31
C THR A 240 4.48 2.19 36.35
N HIS A 241 3.24 2.17 35.90
CA HIS A 241 2.05 2.33 36.76
C HIS A 241 1.88 1.23 37.81
N LYS A 242 2.32 -0.01 37.51
CA LYS A 242 2.29 -1.15 38.45
C LYS A 242 3.59 -1.33 39.21
N ASN A 243 4.72 -1.20 38.49
CA ASN A 243 6.05 -1.51 39.02
C ASN A 243 6.90 -0.24 38.94
N GLN A 244 7.20 0.36 40.09
CA GLN A 244 8.17 1.46 40.16
C GLN A 244 9.58 0.91 39.88
N VAL A 245 10.44 1.75 39.30
CA VAL A 245 11.78 1.34 38.83
C VAL A 245 12.81 2.22 39.51
N LEU A 246 13.46 1.68 40.54
CA LEU A 246 14.41 2.44 41.34
C LEU A 246 15.71 2.63 40.55
N GLY A 247 16.33 3.81 40.72
CA GLY A 247 17.66 4.09 40.20
C GLY A 247 17.79 3.97 38.67
N THR A 248 16.77 4.37 37.90
CA THR A 248 16.83 4.37 36.43
C THR A 248 17.93 5.33 35.95
N THR A 249 18.94 4.81 35.25
CA THR A 249 20.04 5.63 34.70
C THR A 249 19.89 5.83 33.19
N HIS A 250 19.34 4.85 32.49
CA HIS A 250 19.19 4.87 31.04
C HIS A 250 17.82 4.34 30.61
N ILE A 251 17.30 4.88 29.50
CA ILE A 251 16.10 4.41 28.83
C ILE A 251 16.46 4.22 27.35
N ILE A 252 16.32 2.99 26.86
CA ILE A 252 16.50 2.66 25.45
C ILE A 252 15.17 2.17 24.87
N ALA A 253 14.95 2.45 23.59
CA ALA A 253 13.80 1.95 22.86
C ALA A 253 14.21 1.32 21.53
N ALA A 254 13.56 0.21 21.20
CA ALA A 254 13.76 -0.51 19.95
C ALA A 254 12.43 -0.66 19.21
N SER A 255 12.49 -0.72 17.89
CA SER A 255 11.33 -1.00 17.05
C SER A 255 10.86 -2.43 17.24
N THR A 256 9.56 -2.64 17.05
CA THR A 256 8.98 -3.98 16.96
C THR A 256 8.61 -4.30 15.51
N LEU A 257 8.05 -5.48 15.24
CA LEU A 257 7.56 -5.82 13.89
C LEU A 257 6.37 -4.95 13.45
N LEU A 258 5.59 -4.49 14.42
CA LEU A 258 4.44 -3.61 14.24
C LEU A 258 4.91 -2.16 14.32
N GLU A 259 4.37 -1.31 13.44
CA GLU A 259 4.75 0.10 13.39
C GLU A 259 4.16 0.89 14.55
N SER A 260 3.02 0.47 15.09
CA SER A 260 2.36 1.16 16.19
C SER A 260 3.01 0.93 17.55
N THR A 261 3.90 -0.07 17.68
CA THR A 261 4.52 -0.46 18.95
C THR A 261 6.03 -0.27 19.00
N SER A 262 6.52 0.20 20.15
CA SER A 262 7.93 0.33 20.49
C SER A 262 8.23 -0.42 21.78
N CYS A 263 9.33 -1.16 21.80
CA CYS A 263 9.83 -1.88 22.97
C CYS A 263 10.72 -0.92 23.77
N VAL A 264 10.45 -0.77 25.06
CA VAL A 264 11.18 0.14 25.95
C VAL A 264 11.84 -0.68 27.06
N LEU A 265 13.13 -0.46 27.25
CA LEU A 265 13.91 -0.99 28.35
C LEU A 265 14.50 0.17 29.15
N ALA A 266 14.07 0.28 30.41
CA ALA A 266 14.69 1.15 31.39
C ALA A 266 15.59 0.30 32.29
N TYR A 267 16.81 0.77 32.51
CA TYR A 267 17.80 0.04 33.30
C TYR A 267 18.65 0.98 34.16
N GLY A 268 19.19 0.42 35.24
CA GLY A 268 20.02 1.11 36.22
C GLY A 268 20.23 0.19 37.41
N LEU A 269 19.64 0.52 38.56
CA LEU A 269 19.55 -0.43 39.69
C LEU A 269 18.58 -1.57 39.37
N ASP A 270 17.36 -1.21 38.95
CA ASP A 270 16.34 -2.16 38.51
C ASP A 270 16.30 -2.27 36.97
N LEU A 271 15.78 -3.40 36.48
CA LEU A 271 15.51 -3.63 35.06
C LEU A 271 14.00 -3.64 34.83
N PHE A 272 13.52 -2.79 33.92
CA PHE A 272 12.10 -2.71 33.56
C PHE A 272 11.92 -2.69 32.06
N HIS A 273 11.10 -3.62 31.57
CA HIS A 273 10.78 -3.77 30.15
C HIS A 273 9.27 -3.68 29.93
N THR A 274 8.87 -2.96 28.88
CA THR A 274 7.47 -2.79 28.50
C THR A 274 7.34 -2.45 27.02
N ARG A 275 6.10 -2.48 26.51
CA ARG A 275 5.77 -1.98 25.17
C ARG A 275 4.96 -0.69 25.32
N VAL A 276 5.27 0.29 24.48
CA VAL A 276 4.53 1.56 24.39
C VAL A 276 3.99 1.72 22.98
N THR A 277 2.85 2.39 22.86
CA THR A 277 2.16 2.67 21.59
C THR A 277 2.08 4.19 21.39
N PRO A 278 3.07 4.81 20.72
CA PRO A 278 3.16 6.27 20.67
C PRO A 278 1.93 6.95 20.07
N SER A 279 1.36 6.39 19.00
CA SER A 279 0.15 6.90 18.33
C SER A 279 -1.08 6.01 18.54
N GLY A 280 -1.09 5.16 19.57
CA GLY A 280 -2.09 4.10 19.73
C GLY A 280 -1.88 2.93 18.76
N THR A 281 -2.66 1.85 18.92
CA THR A 281 -2.54 0.64 18.10
C THR A 281 -3.40 0.74 16.84
N PHE A 282 -2.81 1.15 15.72
CA PHE A 282 -3.52 1.26 14.43
C PHE A 282 -3.31 0.06 13.50
N ASP A 283 -2.33 -0.79 13.78
CA ASP A 283 -2.01 -2.01 13.03
C ASP A 283 -2.45 -3.29 13.77
N LEU A 284 -3.21 -3.14 14.85
CA LEU A 284 -3.83 -4.23 15.60
C LEU A 284 -5.31 -3.93 15.85
N LEU A 285 -6.16 -4.95 15.73
CA LEU A 285 -7.53 -4.84 16.21
C LEU A 285 -7.51 -4.69 17.74
N GLY A 286 -8.26 -3.71 18.24
CA GLY A 286 -8.42 -3.50 19.67
C GLY A 286 -9.00 -4.73 20.36
N ALA A 287 -8.57 -4.99 21.60
CA ALA A 287 -9.06 -6.12 22.39
C ALA A 287 -10.58 -6.08 22.60
N GLY A 288 -11.19 -4.89 22.56
CA GLY A 288 -12.65 -4.69 22.66
C GLY A 288 -13.41 -4.80 21.34
N PHE A 289 -12.78 -5.22 20.24
CA PHE A 289 -13.46 -5.35 18.95
C PHE A 289 -14.56 -6.41 19.01
N ASN A 290 -15.80 -6.03 18.68
CA ASN A 290 -16.97 -6.91 18.75
C ASN A 290 -17.03 -7.88 17.57
N LYS A 291 -16.25 -8.96 17.67
CA LYS A 291 -16.19 -10.03 16.66
C LYS A 291 -17.56 -10.70 16.45
N LEU A 292 -18.39 -10.78 17.49
CA LEU A 292 -19.70 -11.42 17.42
C LEU A 292 -20.65 -10.60 16.54
N GLN A 293 -20.70 -9.28 16.73
CA GLN A 293 -21.52 -8.39 15.90
C GLN A 293 -21.10 -8.47 14.42
N LEU A 294 -19.80 -8.46 14.13
CA LEU A 294 -19.29 -8.61 12.77
C LEU A 294 -19.80 -9.93 12.14
N LEU A 295 -19.68 -11.04 12.86
CA LEU A 295 -20.11 -12.35 12.37
C LEU A 295 -21.62 -12.40 12.13
N LEU A 296 -22.43 -11.87 13.06
CA LEU A 296 -23.88 -11.79 12.90
C LEU A 296 -24.29 -10.93 11.69
N THR A 297 -23.59 -9.82 11.43
CA THR A 297 -23.87 -8.99 10.25
C THR A 297 -23.54 -9.71 8.95
N ILE A 298 -22.44 -10.46 8.90
CA ILE A 298 -22.07 -11.25 7.72
C ILE A 298 -23.16 -12.29 7.46
N VAL A 299 -23.54 -13.06 8.48
CA VAL A 299 -24.58 -14.10 8.35
C VAL A 299 -25.93 -13.49 7.94
N GLY A 300 -26.34 -12.39 8.58
CA GLY A 300 -27.60 -11.72 8.26
C GLY A 300 -27.65 -11.22 6.81
N LEU A 301 -26.56 -10.62 6.32
CA LEU A 301 -26.46 -10.19 4.93
C LEU A 301 -26.43 -11.36 3.95
N SER A 302 -25.72 -12.45 4.27
CA SER A 302 -25.71 -13.66 3.44
C SER A 302 -27.10 -14.27 3.30
N VAL A 303 -27.86 -14.38 4.40
CA VAL A 303 -29.24 -14.88 4.37
C VAL A 303 -30.14 -13.94 3.56
N ALA A 304 -30.01 -12.62 3.75
CA ALA A 304 -30.79 -11.64 2.99
C ALA A 304 -30.54 -11.78 1.48
N ILE A 305 -29.28 -11.94 1.05
CA ILE A 305 -28.93 -12.14 -0.35
C ILE A 305 -29.56 -13.43 -0.91
N VAL A 306 -29.48 -14.55 -0.19
CA VAL A 306 -30.06 -15.83 -0.66
C VAL A 306 -31.59 -15.71 -0.79
N VAL A 307 -32.25 -15.16 0.24
CA VAL A 307 -33.71 -15.01 0.25
C VAL A 307 -34.20 -14.06 -0.85
N GLU A 308 -33.44 -13.01 -1.17
CA GLU A 308 -33.80 -12.06 -2.23
C GLU A 308 -33.50 -12.60 -3.64
N THR A 309 -32.44 -13.39 -3.81
CA THR A 309 -32.00 -13.88 -5.13
C THR A 309 -32.71 -15.15 -5.59
N GLU A 310 -33.11 -16.05 -4.69
CA GLU A 310 -33.82 -17.29 -5.06
C GLU A 310 -35.18 -17.08 -5.77
N PRO A 311 -36.08 -16.17 -5.34
CA PRO A 311 -37.36 -15.98 -6.02
C PRO A 311 -37.25 -15.21 -7.33
N PHE A 312 -36.17 -14.45 -7.56
CA PHE A 312 -35.97 -13.67 -8.79
C PHE A 312 -35.36 -14.50 -9.94
N SER A 313 -34.56 -15.53 -9.62
CA SER A 313 -33.84 -16.37 -10.59
C SER A 313 -34.68 -17.45 -11.27
N ASN A 314 -35.77 -17.93 -10.65
CA ASN A 314 -36.45 -19.18 -11.06
C ASN A 314 -37.92 -18.99 -11.50
N GLY A 315 -38.34 -17.77 -11.83
CA GLY A 315 -39.71 -17.48 -12.23
C GLY A 315 -40.02 -17.84 -13.70
N PRO A 316 -41.26 -18.25 -14.05
CA PRO A 316 -41.71 -18.45 -15.44
C PRO A 316 -41.64 -17.19 -16.30
N ASP A 317 -41.60 -16.00 -15.67
CA ASP A 317 -41.39 -14.73 -16.36
C ASP A 317 -39.96 -14.57 -16.87
N VAL A 318 -38.93 -15.11 -16.19
CA VAL A 318 -37.52 -14.99 -16.61
C VAL A 318 -37.29 -15.73 -17.92
N GLU A 319 -37.78 -16.96 -18.04
CA GLU A 319 -37.65 -17.77 -19.26
C GLU A 319 -38.33 -17.09 -20.47
N ARG A 320 -39.52 -16.51 -20.26
CA ARG A 320 -40.24 -15.79 -21.32
C ARG A 320 -39.48 -14.55 -21.81
N HIS A 321 -38.93 -13.76 -20.90
CA HIS A 321 -38.17 -12.56 -21.24
C HIS A 321 -36.81 -12.89 -21.86
N ALA A 322 -36.14 -13.94 -21.38
CA ALA A 322 -34.89 -14.43 -21.93
C ALA A 322 -35.07 -14.98 -23.36
N GLN A 323 -36.09 -15.81 -23.62
CA GLN A 323 -36.40 -16.30 -24.96
C GLN A 323 -36.77 -15.16 -25.93
N ALA A 324 -37.53 -14.16 -25.46
CA ALA A 324 -37.83 -12.97 -26.25
C ALA A 324 -36.54 -12.19 -26.58
N ALA A 325 -35.62 -12.03 -25.63
CA ALA A 325 -34.35 -11.37 -25.85
C ALA A 325 -33.45 -12.15 -26.83
N ILE A 326 -33.37 -13.48 -26.73
CA ILE A 326 -32.64 -14.34 -27.67
C ILE A 326 -33.17 -14.15 -29.09
N SER A 327 -34.51 -14.11 -29.28
CA SER A 327 -35.10 -13.92 -30.61
C SER A 327 -34.72 -12.56 -31.24
N ARG A 328 -34.59 -11.51 -30.41
CA ARG A 328 -34.15 -10.18 -30.87
C ARG A 328 -32.69 -10.15 -31.26
N ILE A 329 -31.81 -10.83 -30.51
CA ILE A 329 -30.39 -10.91 -30.87
C ILE A 329 -30.21 -11.66 -32.20
N ARG A 330 -30.94 -12.77 -32.40
CA ARG A 330 -30.89 -13.55 -33.64
C ARG A 330 -31.32 -12.76 -34.88
N ALA A 331 -32.28 -11.84 -34.73
CA ALA A 331 -32.79 -11.01 -35.81
C ALA A 331 -31.99 -9.71 -36.03
N PHE A 332 -30.98 -9.43 -35.20
CA PHE A 332 -30.30 -8.14 -35.18
C PHE A 332 -29.50 -7.84 -36.47
N THR A 333 -29.70 -6.64 -37.00
CA THR A 333 -28.97 -6.11 -38.18
C THR A 333 -28.36 -4.74 -37.86
N LEU A 334 -27.22 -4.41 -38.48
CA LEU A 334 -26.45 -3.19 -38.18
C LEU A 334 -27.14 -1.89 -38.64
N ASP A 335 -28.18 -1.99 -39.48
CA ASP A 335 -28.94 -0.84 -40.01
C ASP A 335 -30.07 -0.39 -39.06
N GLU A 336 -30.39 -1.16 -38.01
CA GLU A 336 -31.42 -0.81 -37.03
C GLU A 336 -30.89 0.24 -36.03
N THR A 337 -31.15 1.51 -36.32
CA THR A 337 -30.92 2.63 -35.40
C THR A 337 -31.98 2.63 -34.29
N ASN A 338 -31.76 1.85 -33.23
CA ASN A 338 -32.14 2.08 -31.82
C ASN A 338 -32.49 0.78 -31.09
N HIS A 339 -31.67 0.44 -30.08
CA HIS A 339 -32.05 -0.28 -28.86
C HIS A 339 -33.04 -1.46 -28.96
N ALA A 340 -32.87 -2.36 -29.93
CA ALA A 340 -33.67 -3.59 -29.95
C ALA A 340 -33.35 -4.52 -28.75
N VAL A 341 -32.10 -4.49 -28.26
CA VAL A 341 -31.60 -5.35 -27.19
C VAL A 341 -31.11 -4.51 -26.02
N ASN A 342 -31.86 -4.50 -24.92
CA ASN A 342 -31.57 -3.73 -23.70
C ASN A 342 -30.69 -4.53 -22.73
N LEU A 343 -30.00 -3.83 -21.83
CA LEU A 343 -29.14 -4.43 -20.79
C LEU A 343 -29.90 -5.45 -19.93
N SER A 344 -31.15 -5.17 -19.56
CA SER A 344 -32.01 -6.10 -18.82
C SER A 344 -32.28 -7.40 -19.59
N GLY A 345 -32.46 -7.32 -20.91
CA GLY A 345 -32.61 -8.50 -21.77
C GLY A 345 -31.37 -9.37 -21.78
N LEU A 346 -30.17 -8.77 -21.83
CA LEU A 346 -28.90 -9.51 -21.77
C LEU A 346 -28.71 -10.20 -20.41
N ARG A 347 -29.09 -9.54 -19.31
CA ARG A 347 -29.05 -10.13 -17.97
C ARG A 347 -29.98 -11.34 -17.85
N TYR A 348 -31.23 -11.23 -18.30
CA TYR A 348 -32.16 -12.37 -18.32
C TYR A 348 -31.64 -13.57 -19.14
N ILE A 349 -30.93 -13.33 -20.25
CA ILE A 349 -30.32 -14.40 -21.03
C ILE A 349 -29.26 -15.14 -20.22
N LEU A 350 -28.37 -14.41 -19.53
CA LEU A 350 -27.31 -15.06 -18.73
C LEU A 350 -27.85 -15.73 -17.47
N GLU A 351 -28.94 -15.21 -16.89
CA GLU A 351 -29.69 -15.87 -15.81
C GLU A 351 -30.36 -17.17 -16.29
N LEU A 352 -30.69 -17.29 -17.59
CA LEU A 352 -31.21 -18.52 -18.19
C LEU A 352 -30.12 -19.57 -18.48
N SER A 353 -28.86 -19.15 -18.61
CA SER A 353 -27.71 -20.02 -18.95
C SER A 353 -27.51 -21.26 -18.07
N PRO A 354 -27.91 -21.33 -16.77
CA PRO A 354 -27.82 -22.55 -15.97
C PRO A 354 -28.96 -23.55 -16.21
N SER A 355 -30.08 -23.13 -16.82
CA SER A 355 -31.27 -23.97 -16.95
C SER A 355 -31.12 -25.00 -18.07
N THR A 356 -31.28 -26.28 -17.73
CA THR A 356 -30.91 -27.40 -18.60
C THR A 356 -31.81 -27.57 -19.83
N SER A 357 -32.97 -26.89 -19.88
CA SER A 357 -33.84 -26.80 -21.06
C SER A 357 -33.37 -25.76 -22.08
N SER A 358 -32.48 -24.84 -21.70
CA SER A 358 -32.17 -23.62 -22.45
C SER A 358 -30.94 -23.71 -23.35
N PHE A 359 -30.04 -24.67 -23.12
CA PHE A 359 -28.84 -24.83 -23.95
C PHE A 359 -29.14 -25.17 -25.43
N THR A 360 -30.28 -25.79 -25.71
CA THR A 360 -30.77 -25.99 -27.08
C THR A 360 -31.13 -24.65 -27.76
N ALA A 361 -31.60 -23.66 -26.99
CA ALA A 361 -31.83 -22.31 -27.47
C ALA A 361 -30.52 -21.52 -27.65
N PHE A 362 -29.47 -21.82 -26.89
CA PHE A 362 -28.15 -21.22 -27.10
C PHE A 362 -27.41 -21.80 -28.31
N ALA A 363 -27.68 -23.06 -28.68
CA ALA A 363 -27.06 -23.77 -29.81
C ALA A 363 -27.60 -23.32 -31.19
N SER A 364 -27.54 -22.01 -31.44
CA SER A 364 -27.95 -21.38 -32.71
C SER A 364 -26.84 -20.48 -33.27
N PRO A 365 -26.35 -20.72 -34.50
CA PRO A 365 -25.34 -19.88 -35.15
C PRO A 365 -25.75 -18.41 -35.30
N THR A 366 -27.04 -18.16 -35.55
CA THR A 366 -27.60 -16.80 -35.65
C THR A 366 -27.48 -16.00 -34.35
N LEU A 367 -27.44 -16.66 -33.19
CA LEU A 367 -27.18 -16.00 -31.91
C LEU A 367 -25.71 -15.60 -31.78
N VAL A 368 -24.78 -16.46 -32.23
CA VAL A 368 -23.34 -16.15 -32.27
C VAL A 368 -23.09 -14.93 -33.17
N GLU A 369 -23.62 -14.93 -34.40
CA GLU A 369 -23.46 -13.81 -35.32
C GLU A 369 -24.16 -12.53 -34.83
N GLY A 370 -25.36 -12.66 -34.24
CA GLY A 370 -26.08 -11.55 -33.63
C GLY A 370 -25.31 -10.90 -32.47
N SER A 371 -24.69 -11.69 -31.60
CA SER A 371 -23.84 -11.18 -30.51
C SER A 371 -22.57 -10.50 -31.04
N ILE A 372 -21.96 -11.02 -32.12
CA ILE A 372 -20.83 -10.35 -32.79
C ILE A 372 -21.28 -9.00 -33.37
N ARG A 373 -22.46 -8.92 -34.01
CA ARG A 373 -22.97 -7.65 -34.53
C ARG A 373 -23.26 -6.64 -33.42
N LEU A 374 -23.81 -7.08 -32.30
CA LEU A 374 -23.99 -6.22 -31.12
C LEU A 374 -22.66 -5.70 -30.59
N SER A 375 -21.61 -6.53 -30.57
CA SER A 375 -20.27 -6.09 -30.13
C SER A 375 -19.71 -4.93 -30.95
N ILE A 376 -20.03 -4.85 -32.25
CA ILE A 376 -19.60 -3.75 -33.15
C ILE A 376 -20.29 -2.43 -32.78
N THR A 377 -21.48 -2.48 -32.20
CA THR A 377 -22.24 -1.27 -31.80
C THR A 377 -21.75 -0.62 -30.51
N VAL A 378 -20.99 -1.36 -29.68
CA VAL A 378 -20.46 -0.84 -28.41
C VAL A 378 -19.23 0.01 -28.67
N LYS A 379 -19.41 1.33 -28.66
CA LYS A 379 -18.34 2.32 -28.89
C LYS A 379 -18.14 3.21 -27.67
N ASP A 380 -16.89 3.38 -27.27
CA ASP A 380 -16.42 4.43 -26.36
C ASP A 380 -15.61 5.45 -27.18
N SER A 381 -15.98 6.73 -27.13
CA SER A 381 -15.23 7.81 -27.78
C SER A 381 -14.89 7.55 -29.27
N GLY A 382 -15.78 6.86 -29.98
CA GLY A 382 -15.62 6.48 -31.39
C GLY A 382 -14.87 5.17 -31.66
N LYS A 383 -14.26 4.54 -30.64
CA LYS A 383 -13.57 3.25 -30.74
C LYS A 383 -14.45 2.13 -30.19
N THR A 384 -14.53 0.99 -30.87
CA THR A 384 -15.25 -0.18 -30.36
C THR A 384 -14.53 -0.80 -29.16
N SER A 385 -15.22 -0.97 -28.04
CA SER A 385 -14.67 -1.63 -26.86
C SER A 385 -15.71 -2.52 -26.20
N LEU A 386 -15.35 -3.79 -25.98
CA LEU A 386 -16.22 -4.82 -25.42
C LEU A 386 -16.18 -4.82 -23.89
N PHE A 387 -15.08 -4.38 -23.28
CA PHE A 387 -14.80 -4.63 -21.86
C PHE A 387 -14.87 -3.37 -20.99
N ILE A 388 -15.11 -2.18 -21.57
CA ILE A 388 -15.29 -0.92 -20.82
C ILE A 388 -16.67 -0.86 -20.15
N TYR A 389 -17.71 -1.32 -20.84
CA TYR A 389 -19.09 -1.22 -20.37
C TYR A 389 -19.71 -2.59 -20.12
N GLU A 390 -20.59 -2.65 -19.12
CA GLU A 390 -21.32 -3.87 -18.75
C GLU A 390 -22.03 -4.50 -19.95
N TYR A 391 -22.66 -3.68 -20.79
CA TYR A 391 -23.36 -4.14 -21.99
C TYR A 391 -22.47 -4.96 -22.93
N GLY A 392 -21.25 -4.48 -23.22
CA GLY A 392 -20.30 -5.17 -24.08
C GLY A 392 -19.84 -6.49 -23.47
N TYR A 393 -19.59 -6.51 -22.16
CA TYR A 393 -19.18 -7.72 -21.46
C TYR A 393 -20.27 -8.79 -21.46
N LEU A 394 -21.54 -8.42 -21.23
CA LEU A 394 -22.65 -9.37 -21.29
C LEU A 394 -22.85 -9.92 -22.71
N CYS A 395 -22.72 -9.08 -23.75
CA CYS A 395 -22.73 -9.55 -25.15
C CYS A 395 -21.61 -10.57 -25.42
N PHE A 396 -20.40 -10.31 -24.93
CA PHE A 396 -19.27 -11.23 -25.05
C PHE A 396 -19.54 -12.56 -24.32
N ARG A 397 -20.13 -12.53 -23.12
CA ARG A 397 -20.51 -13.73 -22.35
C ARG A 397 -21.60 -14.56 -23.02
N ILE A 398 -22.63 -13.92 -23.58
CA ILE A 398 -23.69 -14.63 -24.33
C ILE A 398 -23.09 -15.30 -25.57
N MET A 399 -22.18 -14.60 -26.27
CA MET A 399 -21.47 -15.13 -27.41
C MET A 399 -20.62 -16.37 -27.05
N THR A 400 -19.88 -16.35 -25.93
CA THR A 400 -19.04 -17.50 -25.54
C THR A 400 -19.89 -18.73 -25.23
N VAL A 401 -21.02 -18.56 -24.52
CA VAL A 401 -21.97 -19.64 -24.21
C VAL A 401 -22.63 -20.17 -25.49
N ALA A 402 -23.11 -19.29 -26.37
CA ALA A 402 -23.74 -19.68 -27.64
C ALA A 402 -22.75 -20.43 -28.55
N LEU A 403 -21.49 -19.97 -28.62
CA LEU A 403 -20.44 -20.61 -29.39
C LEU A 403 -20.10 -22.00 -28.83
N GLY A 404 -19.96 -22.13 -27.51
CA GLY A 404 -19.77 -23.42 -26.85
C GLY A 404 -20.93 -24.40 -27.10
N ALA A 405 -22.18 -23.92 -27.03
CA ALA A 405 -23.36 -24.73 -27.31
C ALA A 405 -23.42 -25.23 -28.76
N CYS A 406 -23.07 -24.37 -29.73
CA CYS A 406 -22.95 -24.76 -31.13
C CYS A 406 -21.84 -25.79 -31.37
N LEU A 407 -20.69 -25.66 -30.71
CA LEU A 407 -19.62 -26.66 -30.81
C LEU A 407 -20.07 -28.02 -30.25
N LEU A 408 -20.68 -28.05 -29.06
CA LEU A 408 -21.20 -29.29 -28.48
C LEU A 408 -22.31 -29.92 -29.32
N LYS A 409 -23.13 -29.10 -30.00
CA LYS A 409 -24.13 -29.59 -30.97
C LYS A 409 -23.45 -30.28 -32.15
N ASN A 410 -22.41 -29.65 -32.73
CA ASN A 410 -21.63 -30.19 -33.84
C ASN A 410 -20.74 -31.39 -33.44
N ASP A 411 -20.47 -31.55 -32.15
CA ASP A 411 -19.71 -32.65 -31.56
C ASP A 411 -20.59 -33.82 -31.06
N TYR A 412 -21.93 -33.70 -31.16
CA TYR A 412 -22.90 -34.65 -30.62
C TYR A 412 -22.86 -34.83 -29.08
N GLN A 413 -22.15 -33.95 -28.36
CA GLN A 413 -22.00 -33.99 -26.90
C GLN A 413 -23.02 -33.14 -26.14
N LEU A 414 -23.78 -32.27 -26.83
CA LEU A 414 -24.73 -31.35 -26.17
C LEU A 414 -25.75 -32.08 -25.28
N ASN A 415 -26.28 -33.21 -25.74
CA ASN A 415 -27.23 -34.01 -24.96
C ASN A 415 -26.58 -34.64 -23.72
N MET A 416 -25.34 -35.12 -23.85
CA MET A 416 -24.60 -35.72 -22.73
C MET A 416 -24.24 -34.67 -21.68
N ALA A 417 -23.79 -33.48 -22.10
CA ALA A 417 -23.59 -32.35 -21.20
C ALA A 417 -24.88 -32.00 -20.45
N THR A 418 -26.02 -31.97 -21.17
CA THR A 418 -27.34 -31.68 -20.60
C THR A 418 -27.78 -32.72 -19.58
N ILE A 419 -27.54 -34.01 -19.84
CA ILE A 419 -27.85 -35.09 -18.89
C ILE A 419 -26.96 -34.97 -17.65
N CYS A 420 -25.66 -34.74 -17.81
CA CYS A 420 -24.73 -34.64 -16.69
C CYS A 420 -25.03 -33.44 -15.77
N MET A 421 -25.46 -32.32 -16.35
CA MET A 421 -25.96 -31.17 -15.58
C MET A 421 -27.24 -31.53 -14.79
N LYS A 422 -28.22 -32.21 -15.42
CA LYS A 422 -29.47 -32.61 -14.74
C LYS A 422 -29.25 -33.59 -13.59
N GLU A 423 -28.36 -34.57 -13.79
CA GLU A 423 -28.11 -35.64 -12.84
C GLU A 423 -27.08 -35.26 -11.76
N LYS A 424 -26.47 -34.07 -11.86
CA LYS A 424 -25.38 -33.61 -10.98
C LYS A 424 -24.28 -34.66 -10.82
N THR A 425 -23.92 -35.33 -11.91
CA THR A 425 -22.91 -36.40 -11.90
C THR A 425 -21.52 -35.90 -11.54
N MET A 426 -21.25 -34.60 -11.70
CA MET A 426 -20.02 -33.93 -11.23
C MET A 426 -20.35 -33.09 -9.98
N ALA A 427 -20.42 -33.76 -8.82
CA ALA A 427 -20.94 -33.17 -7.56
C ALA A 427 -20.21 -31.91 -7.07
N ASP A 428 -18.97 -31.67 -7.52
CA ASP A 428 -18.13 -30.55 -7.10
C ASP A 428 -18.20 -29.33 -8.05
N LEU A 429 -18.92 -29.43 -9.18
CA LEU A 429 -19.00 -28.37 -10.20
C LEU A 429 -20.41 -27.81 -10.32
N SER A 430 -20.52 -26.50 -10.61
CA SER A 430 -21.78 -25.88 -11.01
C SER A 430 -22.20 -26.33 -12.43
N ASP A 431 -23.47 -26.12 -12.80
CA ASP A 431 -23.99 -26.49 -14.13
C ASP A 431 -23.21 -25.78 -15.26
N VAL A 432 -22.86 -24.51 -15.06
CA VAL A 432 -22.09 -23.71 -16.03
C VAL A 432 -20.64 -24.18 -16.15
N GLU A 433 -20.03 -24.61 -15.04
CA GLU A 433 -18.68 -25.20 -15.05
C GLU A 433 -18.68 -26.57 -15.73
N THR A 434 -19.65 -27.42 -15.41
CA THR A 434 -19.87 -28.71 -16.07
C THR A 434 -20.00 -28.50 -17.58
N PHE A 435 -20.86 -27.56 -18.01
CA PHE A 435 -21.00 -27.20 -19.42
C PHE A 435 -19.67 -26.75 -20.05
N SER A 436 -18.93 -25.87 -19.37
CA SER A 436 -17.61 -25.40 -19.85
C SER A 436 -16.62 -26.55 -20.00
N THR A 437 -16.59 -27.51 -19.07
CA THR A 437 -15.72 -28.69 -19.16
C THR A 437 -16.04 -29.55 -20.38
N PHE A 438 -17.32 -29.73 -20.71
CA PHE A 438 -17.69 -30.42 -21.96
C PHE A 438 -17.23 -29.66 -23.20
N VAL A 439 -17.36 -28.32 -23.21
CA VAL A 439 -16.84 -27.49 -24.32
C VAL A 439 -15.32 -27.64 -24.44
N ASP A 440 -14.60 -27.63 -23.32
CA ASP A 440 -13.15 -27.80 -23.29
C ASP A 440 -12.73 -29.17 -23.84
N MET A 441 -13.42 -30.25 -23.45
CA MET A 441 -13.18 -31.59 -23.99
C MET A 441 -13.45 -31.67 -25.51
N ALA A 442 -14.52 -31.04 -26.00
CA ALA A 442 -14.83 -31.01 -27.43
C ALA A 442 -13.78 -30.20 -28.22
N VAL A 443 -13.25 -29.12 -27.64
CA VAL A 443 -12.16 -28.33 -28.24
C VAL A 443 -10.85 -29.11 -28.21
N GLU A 444 -10.50 -29.74 -27.09
CA GLU A 444 -9.31 -30.58 -26.95
C GLU A 444 -9.35 -31.75 -27.93
N GLU A 445 -10.48 -32.45 -28.05
CA GLU A 445 -10.67 -33.46 -29.08
C GLU A 445 -10.49 -32.87 -30.48
N GLY A 446 -11.05 -31.68 -30.76
CA GLY A 446 -10.87 -30.97 -32.02
C GLY A 446 -9.41 -30.59 -32.31
N VAL A 447 -8.62 -30.30 -31.28
CA VAL A 447 -7.18 -29.99 -31.36
C VAL A 447 -6.35 -31.27 -31.53
N ASP A 448 -6.64 -32.34 -30.78
CA ASP A 448 -5.94 -33.63 -30.87
C ASP A 448 -6.22 -34.36 -32.18
N HIS A 449 -7.37 -34.07 -32.80
CA HIS A 449 -7.65 -34.43 -34.19
C HIS A 449 -6.74 -33.73 -35.22
N ALA A 450 -5.78 -32.90 -34.79
CA ALA A 450 -4.85 -32.16 -35.66
C ALA A 450 -3.44 -32.79 -35.82
N PRO A 451 -3.23 -34.06 -36.24
CA PRO A 451 -1.90 -34.49 -36.66
C PRO A 451 -1.72 -34.43 -38.18
N GLY A 452 -0.70 -33.67 -38.64
CA GLY A 452 0.01 -33.88 -39.91
C GLY A 452 0.11 -32.70 -40.88
N LEU A 453 1.29 -32.51 -41.48
CA LEU A 453 1.51 -31.61 -42.63
C LEU A 453 0.65 -32.08 -43.83
N GLY A 454 -0.15 -31.17 -44.40
CA GLY A 454 -0.86 -31.41 -45.66
C GLY A 454 -2.24 -32.06 -45.58
N LYS A 455 -2.89 -32.11 -44.40
CA LYS A 455 -4.31 -32.49 -44.28
C LYS A 455 -5.15 -31.30 -43.83
N GLU A 456 -5.87 -30.70 -44.78
CA GLU A 456 -6.88 -29.63 -44.59
C GLU A 456 -8.17 -30.15 -43.91
N GLY A 457 -8.03 -30.91 -42.83
CA GLY A 457 -9.12 -31.76 -42.38
C GLY A 457 -10.08 -31.17 -41.35
N TYR A 458 -9.95 -29.94 -40.82
CA TYR A 458 -10.50 -29.73 -39.45
C TYR A 458 -11.17 -28.38 -39.19
N ASN A 459 -11.85 -27.83 -40.20
CA ASN A 459 -12.92 -26.85 -39.95
C ASN A 459 -14.28 -27.53 -39.73
N CYS A 460 -14.35 -28.87 -39.76
CA CYS A 460 -15.61 -29.59 -39.66
C CYS A 460 -16.29 -29.50 -38.30
N LEU A 461 -15.60 -29.14 -37.23
CA LEU A 461 -16.28 -28.83 -35.96
C LEU A 461 -16.98 -27.45 -36.00
N ILE A 462 -16.45 -26.50 -36.79
CA ILE A 462 -16.99 -25.14 -36.96
C ILE A 462 -17.97 -25.06 -38.15
N GLY A 463 -17.95 -26.06 -39.03
CA GLY A 463 -18.78 -26.17 -40.23
C GLY A 463 -18.18 -25.53 -41.49
N TRP A 464 -16.90 -25.13 -41.52
CA TRP A 464 -16.27 -24.63 -42.77
C TRP A 464 -15.69 -25.74 -43.67
N SER A 465 -15.70 -27.01 -43.24
CA SER A 465 -15.27 -28.14 -44.07
C SER A 465 -15.99 -29.43 -43.68
N GLN A 466 -15.99 -30.44 -44.55
CA GLN A 466 -16.56 -31.75 -44.25
C GLN A 466 -15.47 -32.71 -43.77
N CYS A 467 -15.81 -33.64 -42.88
CA CYS A 467 -14.90 -34.70 -42.47
C CYS A 467 -15.64 -36.04 -42.29
N SER A 468 -14.94 -37.14 -42.55
CA SER A 468 -15.51 -38.51 -42.52
C SER A 468 -16.14 -38.90 -41.18
N ARG A 469 -15.75 -38.22 -40.10
CA ARG A 469 -16.25 -38.45 -38.73
C ARG A 469 -17.55 -37.70 -38.42
N ARG A 470 -17.83 -36.56 -39.05
CA ARG A 470 -18.90 -35.63 -38.61
C ARG A 470 -19.90 -35.22 -39.69
N GLY A 471 -19.77 -35.73 -40.92
CA GLY A 471 -20.73 -35.43 -41.99
C GLY A 471 -20.82 -33.92 -42.29
N TYR A 472 -21.99 -33.46 -42.74
CA TYR A 472 -22.31 -32.04 -42.89
C TYR A 472 -22.86 -31.49 -41.57
N VAL A 473 -22.18 -30.51 -40.99
CA VAL A 473 -22.65 -29.76 -39.81
C VAL A 473 -22.87 -28.30 -40.16
N GLU A 474 -23.66 -27.63 -39.34
CA GLU A 474 -24.02 -26.22 -39.50
C GLU A 474 -22.80 -25.32 -39.29
N GLU A 475 -22.63 -24.31 -40.15
CA GLU A 475 -21.60 -23.28 -39.99
C GLU A 475 -21.93 -22.41 -38.77
N ILE A 476 -21.02 -22.38 -37.78
CA ILE A 476 -21.28 -21.70 -36.50
C ILE A 476 -21.14 -20.18 -36.61
N ALA A 477 -20.17 -19.71 -37.39
CA ALA A 477 -19.95 -18.29 -37.66
C ALA A 477 -19.24 -18.12 -39.00
N SER A 478 -19.68 -17.14 -39.78
CA SER A 478 -19.03 -16.84 -41.05
C SER A 478 -17.59 -16.33 -40.89
N GLY A 479 -16.79 -16.48 -41.94
CA GLY A 479 -15.43 -15.92 -41.99
C GLY A 479 -15.39 -14.39 -41.89
N THR A 480 -16.47 -13.67 -42.23
CA THR A 480 -16.52 -12.20 -42.06
C THR A 480 -16.79 -11.83 -40.60
N HIS A 481 -17.77 -12.47 -39.94
CA HIS A 481 -18.06 -12.23 -38.53
C HIS A 481 -16.88 -12.64 -37.62
N THR A 482 -16.23 -13.77 -37.93
CA THR A 482 -15.03 -14.22 -37.19
C THR A 482 -13.85 -13.24 -37.33
N GLY A 483 -13.67 -12.67 -38.53
CA GLY A 483 -12.66 -11.64 -38.76
C GLY A 483 -12.95 -10.35 -37.98
N ASN A 484 -14.21 -9.91 -37.93
CA ASN A 484 -14.61 -8.75 -37.14
C ASN A 484 -14.35 -8.98 -35.64
N LEU A 485 -14.70 -10.15 -35.13
CA LEU A 485 -14.43 -10.52 -33.74
C LEU A 485 -12.93 -10.48 -33.40
N LEU A 486 -12.09 -11.00 -34.29
CA LEU A 486 -10.63 -10.96 -34.12
C LEU A 486 -10.12 -9.52 -34.00
N VAL A 487 -10.60 -8.62 -34.86
CA VAL A 487 -10.19 -7.20 -34.85
C VAL A 487 -10.62 -6.52 -33.55
N ILE A 488 -11.88 -6.72 -33.12
CA ILE A 488 -12.40 -6.12 -31.88
C ILE A 488 -11.58 -6.58 -30.67
N LEU A 489 -11.32 -7.89 -30.54
CA LEU A 489 -10.55 -8.42 -29.41
C LEU A 489 -9.07 -8.01 -29.45
N TRP A 490 -8.49 -7.85 -30.65
CA TRP A 490 -7.12 -7.38 -30.82
C TRP A 490 -6.95 -5.89 -30.45
N ASP A 491 -7.91 -5.06 -30.87
CA ASP A 491 -7.92 -3.63 -30.59
C ASP A 491 -8.18 -3.33 -29.10
N ASP A 492 -8.85 -4.25 -28.41
CA ASP A 492 -9.19 -4.19 -26.98
C ASP A 492 -8.38 -5.18 -26.11
N ARG A 493 -7.26 -5.68 -26.64
CA ARG A 493 -6.45 -6.78 -26.04
C ARG A 493 -6.02 -6.55 -24.60
N GLU A 494 -5.73 -5.30 -24.21
CA GLU A 494 -5.30 -5.01 -22.84
C GLU A 494 -6.43 -5.27 -21.84
N LEU A 495 -7.63 -4.78 -22.14
CA LEU A 495 -8.79 -5.02 -21.29
C LEU A 495 -9.25 -6.48 -21.37
N PHE A 496 -9.19 -7.09 -22.56
CA PHE A 496 -9.45 -8.52 -22.71
C PHE A 496 -8.57 -9.35 -21.76
N LEU A 497 -7.25 -9.14 -21.79
CA LEU A 497 -6.31 -9.87 -20.93
C LEU A 497 -6.54 -9.59 -19.43
N LYS A 498 -6.80 -8.33 -19.04
CA LYS A 498 -7.15 -7.97 -17.65
C LYS A 498 -8.43 -8.65 -17.19
N THR A 499 -9.44 -8.73 -18.06
CA THR A 499 -10.72 -9.36 -17.77
C THR A 499 -10.54 -10.88 -17.62
N MET A 500 -9.78 -11.52 -18.50
CA MET A 500 -9.52 -12.97 -18.42
C MET A 500 -8.66 -13.35 -17.20
N ALA A 501 -7.76 -12.47 -16.75
CA ALA A 501 -6.95 -12.70 -15.55
C ALA A 501 -7.73 -12.50 -14.24
N SER A 502 -8.80 -11.71 -14.25
CA SER A 502 -9.55 -11.33 -13.04
C SER A 502 -10.89 -12.04 -12.89
N LEU A 503 -11.46 -12.61 -13.97
CA LEU A 503 -12.78 -13.24 -13.97
C LEU A 503 -12.74 -14.63 -14.60
N VAL A 504 -13.43 -15.59 -13.96
CA VAL A 504 -13.65 -16.92 -14.53
C VAL A 504 -14.52 -16.78 -15.78
N SER A 505 -13.93 -17.10 -16.93
CA SER A 505 -14.57 -16.97 -18.25
C SER A 505 -14.88 -18.35 -18.81
N HIS A 506 -16.08 -18.85 -18.52
CA HIS A 506 -16.56 -20.13 -19.02
C HIS A 506 -16.66 -20.12 -20.55
N CYS A 507 -16.38 -21.27 -21.18
CA CYS A 507 -16.40 -21.47 -22.63
C CYS A 507 -15.44 -20.55 -23.41
N LEU A 508 -14.36 -20.05 -22.81
CA LEU A 508 -13.39 -19.22 -23.54
C LEU A 508 -12.63 -20.03 -24.61
N SER A 509 -12.41 -21.32 -24.37
CA SER A 509 -11.77 -22.26 -25.29
C SER A 509 -12.42 -22.27 -26.67
N SER A 510 -13.75 -22.13 -26.75
CA SER A 510 -14.48 -22.08 -28.01
C SER A 510 -14.14 -20.85 -28.84
N VAL A 511 -13.99 -19.68 -28.21
CA VAL A 511 -13.60 -18.43 -28.87
C VAL A 511 -12.17 -18.52 -29.38
N VAL A 512 -11.26 -18.99 -28.53
CA VAL A 512 -9.84 -19.15 -28.89
C VAL A 512 -9.69 -20.14 -30.04
N TYR A 513 -10.41 -21.27 -30.00
CA TYR A 513 -10.42 -22.26 -31.07
C TYR A 513 -10.91 -21.69 -32.40
N LEU A 514 -12.04 -20.96 -32.40
CA LEU A 514 -12.58 -20.30 -33.59
C LEU A 514 -11.57 -19.31 -34.21
N LEU A 515 -10.96 -18.46 -33.40
CA LEU A 515 -9.97 -17.46 -33.86
C LEU A 515 -8.69 -18.12 -34.37
N TRP A 516 -8.19 -19.14 -33.67
CA TRP A 516 -7.03 -19.90 -34.10
C TRP A 516 -7.26 -20.52 -35.48
N ARG A 517 -8.41 -21.19 -35.67
CA ARG A 517 -8.79 -21.79 -36.95
C ARG A 517 -8.94 -20.74 -38.04
N PHE A 518 -9.53 -19.59 -37.76
CA PHE A 518 -9.66 -18.49 -38.71
C PHE A 518 -8.29 -17.99 -39.22
N VAL A 519 -7.33 -17.79 -38.31
CA VAL A 519 -5.98 -17.32 -38.66
C VAL A 519 -5.23 -18.38 -39.49
N VAL A 520 -5.32 -19.66 -39.10
CA VAL A 520 -4.68 -20.76 -39.83
C VAL A 520 -5.30 -20.91 -41.23
N TYR A 521 -6.62 -20.88 -41.34
CA TYR A 521 -7.34 -20.98 -42.61
C TYR A 521 -7.02 -19.81 -43.56
N ARG A 522 -6.98 -18.57 -43.07
CA ARG A 522 -6.62 -17.39 -43.86
C ARG A 522 -5.17 -17.41 -44.32
N ARG A 523 -4.23 -17.96 -43.53
CA ARG A 523 -2.83 -18.12 -43.94
C ARG A 523 -2.70 -19.13 -45.08
N PHE A 524 -3.44 -20.24 -45.00
CA PHE A 524 -3.48 -21.27 -46.03
C PHE A 524 -4.00 -20.75 -47.39
N VAL A 525 -5.16 -20.08 -47.38
CA VAL A 525 -5.74 -19.49 -48.62
C VAL A 525 -4.82 -18.43 -49.25
N LYS A 526 -4.07 -17.67 -48.45
CA LYS A 526 -3.09 -16.70 -48.98
C LYS A 526 -1.84 -17.34 -49.56
N SER A 527 -1.43 -18.53 -49.10
CA SER A 527 -0.27 -19.25 -49.64
C SER A 527 -0.55 -20.00 -50.95
N GLU A 528 -1.80 -20.27 -51.30
CA GLU A 528 -2.17 -20.86 -52.60
C GLU A 528 -2.39 -19.82 -53.72
N CYS A 529 -2.51 -18.53 -53.36
CA CYS A 529 -2.63 -17.41 -54.32
C CYS A 529 -1.29 -16.71 -54.65
N LEU A 530 -0.16 -17.22 -54.16
CA LEU A 530 1.20 -16.82 -54.49
C LEU A 530 1.88 -17.97 -55.24
#